data_AF-A0A661JPU1-F1
#
_entry.id   AF-A0A661JPU1-F1
#
_cell.length_a   1.000
_cell.length_b   1.000
_cell.length_c   1.000
_cell.angle_alpha   90.00
_cell.angle_beta   90.00
_cell.angle_gamma   90.00
#
_symmetry.space_group_name_H-M   'P 1'
#
loop_
_entity.id
_entity.type
_entity.pdbx_description
1 polymer ?
#
loop_
_entity_poly.entity_id
_entity_poly.type
_entity_poly.pdbx_seq_one_letter_code
_entity_poly.pdbx_strand_id
1 'polypeptide(L)'
;VLLCIIQTMILYDLEQAIGAIEDSLEELDKLLELSMSPEKAIQWKDKTLDTLKLIFGEDSGYVKDFQAIEFHAEGLLLIGTFKEEDEYRFAMEDAKSFLIALMDEIESESRNTPGLMDMEQAFAEMRHYLTEYVKDPLMKDKLSFRITRLRQGMLTGDISTVEVKDHIKWISDLDPGLFERLAPLLTWYYLRSGNPTTVS
;
A
#
# COMPACT_ATOMS: atom_id res chain seq x y z
N VAL A 1 -4.83 0.12 7.94
CA VAL A 1 -3.82 -0.75 7.31
C VAL A 1 -4.37 -1.34 6.01
N LEU A 2 -5.26 -2.34 6.05
CA LEU A 2 -5.91 -2.92 4.85
C LEU A 2 -6.45 -1.88 3.84
N LEU A 3 -7.19 -0.86 4.31
CA LEU A 3 -7.73 0.21 3.46
C LEU A 3 -6.64 1.06 2.76
N CYS A 4 -5.50 1.29 3.43
CA CYS A 4 -4.36 2.00 2.85
C CYS A 4 -3.67 1.10 1.80
N ILE A 5 -3.48 -0.17 2.10
CA ILE A 5 -2.89 -1.15 1.18
C ILE A 5 -3.77 -1.33 -0.07
N ILE A 6 -5.09 -1.26 0.07
CA ILE A 6 -6.02 -1.30 -1.07
C ILE A 6 -5.97 -0.01 -1.89
N GLN A 7 -5.84 1.16 -1.26
CA GLN A 7 -5.58 2.42 -1.96
C GLN A 7 -4.24 2.38 -2.72
N THR A 8 -3.20 1.81 -2.11
CA THR A 8 -1.90 1.54 -2.73
C THR A 8 -2.05 0.60 -3.93
N MET A 9 -2.75 -0.53 -3.80
CA MET A 9 -2.98 -1.49 -4.89
C MET A 9 -3.83 -0.93 -6.05
N ILE A 10 -4.65 0.10 -5.79
CA ILE A 10 -5.40 0.82 -6.84
C ILE A 10 -4.46 1.74 -7.66
N LEU A 11 -3.38 2.26 -7.08
CA LEU A 11 -2.45 3.22 -7.70
C LEU A 11 -1.13 2.61 -8.18
N TYR A 12 -0.61 1.62 -7.48
CA TYR A 12 0.66 0.91 -7.71
C TYR A 12 0.44 -0.60 -7.58
N ASP A 13 1.05 -1.40 -8.46
CA ASP A 13 1.06 -2.86 -8.30
C ASP A 13 1.89 -3.24 -7.05
N LEU A 14 1.53 -4.29 -6.32
CA LEU A 14 2.20 -4.69 -5.09
C LEU A 14 3.69 -5.01 -5.35
N GLU A 15 4.00 -5.61 -6.51
CA GLU A 15 5.37 -5.82 -6.97
C GLU A 15 6.12 -4.50 -7.20
N GLN A 16 5.44 -3.46 -7.70
CA GLN A 16 6.06 -2.15 -7.93
C GLN A 16 6.31 -1.41 -6.62
N ALA A 17 5.44 -1.58 -5.62
CA ALA A 17 5.63 -1.02 -4.29
C ALA A 17 6.82 -1.67 -3.57
N ILE A 18 6.92 -3.00 -3.60
CA ILE A 18 8.05 -3.74 -3.04
C ILE A 18 9.35 -3.36 -3.74
N GLY A 19 9.37 -3.37 -5.09
CA GLY A 19 10.57 -3.01 -5.85
C GLY A 19 11.08 -1.60 -5.57
N ALA A 20 10.18 -0.63 -5.38
CA ALA A 20 10.59 0.74 -5.03
C ALA A 20 11.19 0.86 -3.60
N ILE A 21 10.75 0.01 -2.67
CA ILE A 21 11.33 -0.07 -1.33
C ILE A 21 12.68 -0.80 -1.38
N GLU A 22 12.79 -1.87 -2.17
CA GLU A 22 14.06 -2.59 -2.41
C GLU A 22 15.12 -1.67 -3.04
N ASP A 23 14.75 -0.88 -4.04
CA ASP A 23 15.63 0.12 -4.66
C ASP A 23 16.15 1.13 -3.62
N SER A 24 15.26 1.55 -2.70
CA SER A 24 15.63 2.47 -1.61
C SER A 24 16.58 1.82 -0.60
N LEU A 25 16.39 0.54 -0.29
CA LEU A 25 17.27 -0.24 0.59
C LEU A 25 18.65 -0.50 -0.04
N GLU A 26 18.71 -0.78 -1.34
CA GLU A 26 19.99 -0.98 -2.04
C GLU A 26 20.80 0.33 -2.10
N GLU A 27 20.12 1.47 -2.32
CA GLU A 27 20.75 2.79 -2.24
C GLU A 27 21.26 3.08 -0.82
N LEU A 28 20.49 2.71 0.21
CA LEU A 28 20.86 2.86 1.61
C LEU A 28 22.11 2.03 1.97
N ASP A 29 22.17 0.78 1.54
CA ASP A 29 23.33 -0.09 1.79
C ASP A 29 24.60 0.47 1.18
N LYS A 30 24.53 1.01 -0.05
CA LYS A 30 25.68 1.70 -0.69
C LYS A 30 26.12 2.93 0.10
N LEU A 31 25.19 3.67 0.69
CA LEU A 31 25.49 4.84 1.52
C LEU A 31 26.08 4.48 2.89
N LEU A 32 25.74 3.31 3.44
CA LEU A 32 26.33 2.79 4.67
C LEU A 32 27.75 2.24 4.45
N GLU A 33 28.05 1.71 3.26
CA GLU A 33 29.38 1.19 2.89
C GLU A 33 30.40 2.30 2.55
N LEU A 34 29.95 3.38 1.90
CA LEU A 34 30.77 4.53 1.54
C LEU A 34 30.73 5.55 2.68
N SER A 35 31.87 5.88 3.30
CA SER A 35 31.99 6.88 4.38
C SER A 35 30.98 8.03 4.22
N MET A 36 30.10 8.16 5.21
CA MET A 36 28.79 8.77 5.04
C MET A 36 28.87 10.29 5.17
N SER A 37 28.26 11.01 4.21
CA SER A 37 28.05 12.46 4.33
C SER A 37 26.61 12.75 4.76
N PRO A 38 26.39 13.58 5.80
CA PRO A 38 25.06 14.01 6.26
C PRO A 38 24.12 14.46 5.14
N GLU A 39 24.64 15.19 4.14
CA GLU A 39 23.83 15.69 3.04
C GLU A 39 23.24 14.56 2.17
N LYS A 40 23.99 13.48 1.96
CA LYS A 40 23.50 12.32 1.20
C LYS A 40 22.46 11.53 1.99
N ALA A 41 22.64 11.42 3.30
CA ALA A 41 21.68 10.75 4.19
C ALA A 41 20.32 11.46 4.15
N ILE A 42 20.32 12.80 4.24
CA ILE A 42 19.11 13.62 4.15
C ILE A 42 18.48 13.52 2.75
N GLN A 43 19.28 13.63 1.68
CA GLN A 43 18.78 13.50 0.30
C GLN A 43 18.11 12.14 0.05
N TRP A 44 18.73 11.06 0.55
CA TRP A 44 18.14 9.73 0.48
C TRP A 44 16.82 9.66 1.24
N LYS A 45 16.78 10.17 2.48
CA LYS A 45 15.56 10.21 3.30
C LYS A 45 14.42 10.92 2.57
N ASP A 46 14.67 12.10 2.02
CA ASP A 46 13.63 12.89 1.33
C ASP A 46 13.10 12.15 0.09
N LYS A 47 14.01 11.55 -0.70
CA LYS A 47 13.65 10.75 -1.88
C LYS A 47 12.82 9.51 -1.51
N THR A 48 13.21 8.79 -0.47
CA THR A 48 12.48 7.63 0.02
C THR A 48 11.12 8.05 0.59
N LEU A 49 11.05 9.16 1.33
CA LEU A 49 9.78 9.70 1.83
C LEU A 49 8.83 10.07 0.69
N ASP A 50 9.30 10.74 -0.37
CA ASP A 50 8.50 11.05 -1.55
C ASP A 50 7.99 9.78 -2.24
N THR A 51 8.82 8.73 -2.28
CA THR A 51 8.45 7.42 -2.82
C THR A 51 7.36 6.76 -1.98
N LEU A 52 7.49 6.77 -0.65
CA LEU A 52 6.47 6.27 0.27
C LEU A 52 5.16 7.07 0.17
N LYS A 53 5.22 8.40 0.00
CA LYS A 53 4.04 9.25 -0.25
C LYS A 53 3.33 8.87 -1.55
N LEU A 54 4.07 8.56 -2.59
CA LEU A 54 3.51 8.12 -3.88
C LEU A 54 2.81 6.76 -3.76
N ILE A 55 3.40 5.82 -3.00
CA ILE A 55 2.91 4.45 -2.84
C ILE A 55 1.74 4.39 -1.85
N PHE A 56 1.88 4.97 -0.66
CA PHE A 56 0.92 4.82 0.45
C PHE A 56 -0.03 6.00 0.62
N GLY A 57 0.25 7.12 -0.05
CA GLY A 57 -0.46 8.39 0.16
C GLY A 57 0.15 9.19 1.31
N GLU A 58 0.14 10.51 1.16
CA GLU A 58 0.79 11.46 2.08
C GLU A 58 0.26 11.39 3.52
N ASP A 59 -1.01 11.03 3.69
CA ASP A 59 -1.65 10.96 5.00
C ASP A 59 -1.50 9.60 5.70
N SER A 60 -0.82 8.63 5.08
CA SER A 60 -0.69 7.27 5.62
C SER A 60 0.11 7.22 6.92
N GLY A 61 -0.20 6.24 7.77
CA GLY A 61 0.56 5.97 8.99
C GLY A 61 2.04 5.73 8.71
N TYR A 62 2.34 4.91 7.69
CA TYR A 62 3.72 4.59 7.30
C TYR A 62 4.54 5.82 6.87
N VAL A 63 3.93 6.75 6.14
CA VAL A 63 4.61 8.01 5.76
C VAL A 63 4.92 8.85 7.00
N LYS A 64 3.98 8.94 7.95
CA LYS A 64 4.17 9.69 9.20
C LYS A 64 5.23 9.05 10.09
N ASP A 65 5.20 7.73 10.21
CA ASP A 65 6.15 6.96 11.01
C ASP A 65 7.57 7.05 10.42
N PHE A 66 7.72 6.95 9.09
CA PHE A 66 9.00 7.15 8.41
C PHE A 66 9.50 8.59 8.53
N GLN A 67 8.61 9.58 8.41
CA GLN A 67 8.95 10.99 8.56
C GLN A 67 9.50 11.31 9.95
N ALA A 68 8.97 10.64 10.98
CA ALA A 68 9.35 10.80 12.37
C ALA A 68 10.75 10.24 12.71
N ILE A 69 11.40 9.50 11.81
CA ILE A 69 12.79 9.06 11.99
C ILE A 69 13.70 10.28 11.93
N GLU A 70 14.20 10.74 13.07
CA GLU A 70 14.96 11.97 13.18
C GLU A 70 16.38 11.81 12.63
N PHE A 71 16.71 12.56 11.58
CA PHE A 71 18.06 12.73 11.08
C PHE A 71 18.56 14.04 11.67
N HIS A 72 19.02 14.01 12.92
CA HIS A 72 19.48 15.20 13.62
C HIS A 72 21.00 15.28 13.63
N ALA A 73 21.49 16.51 13.46
CA ALA A 73 22.74 17.00 14.02
C ALA A 73 22.40 18.19 14.93
N GLU A 74 21.50 18.01 15.89
CA GLU A 74 21.19 19.07 16.86
C GLU A 74 22.20 19.04 18.01
N GLY A 75 23.40 19.58 17.71
CA GLY A 75 24.26 20.30 18.64
C GLY A 75 24.22 19.89 20.12
N LEU A 76 24.69 18.69 20.46
CA LEU A 76 25.17 18.36 21.80
C LEU A 76 26.69 18.18 21.78
N LEU A 77 27.37 19.28 21.45
CA LEU A 77 28.80 19.52 21.73
C LEU A 77 29.14 19.55 23.24
N LEU A 78 28.27 19.04 24.11
CA LEU A 78 28.44 19.01 25.55
C LEU A 78 28.28 17.57 26.02
N ILE A 79 29.44 16.94 26.28
CA ILE A 79 29.64 15.64 26.92
C ILE A 79 29.86 14.50 25.90
N GLY A 80 31.09 14.43 25.40
CA GLY A 80 31.74 13.15 25.09
C GLY A 80 31.49 12.57 23.70
N THR A 81 32.35 12.96 22.73
CA THR A 81 32.84 12.09 21.65
C THR A 81 31.84 11.27 20.83
N PHE A 82 30.60 11.72 20.63
CA PHE A 82 29.78 11.21 19.53
C PHE A 82 30.14 11.98 18.27
N LYS A 83 30.62 11.27 17.23
CA LYS A 83 30.85 11.88 15.93
C LYS A 83 29.49 11.99 15.25
N GLU A 84 29.23 13.14 14.65
CA GLU A 84 28.04 13.41 13.83
C GLU A 84 27.76 12.28 12.81
N GLU A 85 28.81 11.66 12.26
CA GLU A 85 28.74 10.49 11.37
C GLU A 85 28.05 9.26 12.00
N ASP A 86 28.19 9.06 13.31
CA ASP A 86 27.56 7.95 14.02
C ASP A 86 26.05 8.19 14.21
N GLU A 87 25.61 9.44 14.41
CA GLU A 87 24.19 9.81 14.59
C GLU A 87 23.38 9.57 13.31
N TYR A 88 23.90 10.02 12.16
CA TYR A 88 23.28 9.74 10.86
C TYR A 88 23.28 8.24 10.54
N ARG A 89 24.34 7.53 10.93
CA ARG A 89 24.39 6.08 10.77
C ARG A 89 23.31 5.37 11.58
N PHE A 90 23.08 5.75 12.83
CA PHE A 90 21.99 5.18 13.63
C PHE A 90 20.63 5.47 13.02
N ALA A 91 20.37 6.71 12.60
CA ALA A 91 19.11 7.08 11.95
C ALA A 91 18.86 6.30 10.63
N MET A 92 19.93 6.02 9.88
CA MET A 92 19.88 5.20 8.65
C MET A 92 19.63 3.73 8.94
N GLU A 93 20.20 3.15 10.00
CA GLU A 93 19.91 1.78 10.42
C GLU A 93 18.47 1.63 10.97
N ASP A 94 17.94 2.66 11.63
CA ASP A 94 16.53 2.72 12.04
C ASP A 94 15.60 2.78 10.83
N ALA A 95 15.93 3.62 9.84
CA ALA A 95 15.20 3.69 8.58
C ALA A 95 15.26 2.36 7.81
N LYS A 96 16.42 1.70 7.79
CA LYS A 96 16.59 0.35 7.21
C LYS A 96 15.66 -0.66 7.86
N SER A 97 15.67 -0.69 9.19
CA SER A 97 14.85 -1.61 10.00
C SER A 97 13.35 -1.37 9.76
N PHE A 98 12.94 -0.10 9.67
CA PHE A 98 11.57 0.28 9.34
C PHE A 98 11.17 -0.21 7.94
N LEU A 99 11.98 0.04 6.92
CA LEU A 99 11.67 -0.37 5.54
C LEU A 99 11.59 -1.89 5.38
N ILE A 100 12.47 -2.64 6.05
CA ILE A 100 12.42 -4.11 6.08
C ILE A 100 11.13 -4.58 6.77
N ALA A 101 10.79 -4.02 7.93
CA ALA A 101 9.55 -4.36 8.63
C ALA A 101 8.30 -4.04 7.81
N LEU A 102 8.31 -2.93 7.08
CA LEU A 102 7.25 -2.54 6.16
C LEU A 102 7.11 -3.52 5.00
N MET A 103 8.24 -3.95 4.39
CA MET A 103 8.21 -5.00 3.37
C MET A 103 7.67 -6.31 3.91
N ASP A 104 8.17 -6.76 5.07
CA ASP A 104 7.71 -7.98 5.73
C ASP A 104 6.21 -7.90 6.05
N GLU A 105 5.70 -6.73 6.45
CA GLU A 105 4.28 -6.50 6.69
C GLU A 105 3.46 -6.55 5.40
N ILE A 106 3.90 -5.91 4.32
CA ILE A 106 3.24 -5.96 3.00
C ILE A 106 3.21 -7.39 2.46
N GLU A 107 4.33 -8.10 2.54
CA GLU A 107 4.41 -9.50 2.13
C GLU A 107 3.66 -10.44 3.09
N SER A 108 3.64 -10.14 4.38
CA SER A 108 2.86 -10.88 5.35
C SER A 108 1.38 -10.68 5.07
N GLU A 109 0.90 -9.46 4.82
CA GLU A 109 -0.49 -9.24 4.46
C GLU A 109 -0.82 -9.92 3.12
N SER A 110 0.10 -9.93 2.16
CA SER A 110 -0.07 -10.67 0.90
C SER A 110 -0.22 -12.18 1.13
N ARG A 111 0.51 -12.75 2.11
CA ARG A 111 0.50 -14.18 2.46
C ARG A 111 -0.57 -14.59 3.49
N ASN A 112 -0.92 -13.68 4.41
CA ASN A 112 -1.73 -13.89 5.61
C ASN A 112 -3.07 -13.16 5.57
N THR A 113 -3.50 -12.57 4.45
CA THR A 113 -4.85 -12.01 4.32
C THR A 113 -5.86 -13.05 4.86
N PRO A 114 -6.45 -12.82 6.05
CA PRO A 114 -7.23 -13.84 6.74
C PRO A 114 -8.51 -14.05 5.96
N GLY A 115 -8.60 -15.19 5.30
CA GLY A 115 -9.78 -15.58 4.57
C GLY A 115 -9.91 -14.85 3.24
N LEU A 116 -9.83 -15.63 2.17
CA LEU A 116 -10.99 -15.66 1.28
C LEU A 116 -12.25 -15.71 2.18
N MET A 117 -12.82 -14.57 2.54
CA MET A 117 -14.26 -14.50 2.51
C MET A 117 -14.62 -15.08 1.16
N ASP A 118 -15.40 -16.16 1.12
CA ASP A 118 -15.85 -16.75 -0.13
C ASP A 118 -16.25 -15.57 -1.02
N MET A 119 -15.67 -15.46 -2.22
CA MET A 119 -15.91 -14.31 -3.08
C MET A 119 -17.42 -14.08 -3.24
N GLU A 120 -18.20 -15.18 -3.24
CA GLU A 120 -19.65 -15.16 -3.20
C GLU A 120 -20.22 -14.49 -1.94
N GLN A 121 -19.61 -14.69 -0.77
CA GLN A 121 -19.98 -14.04 0.48
C GLN A 121 -19.70 -12.52 0.44
N ALA A 122 -18.55 -12.08 -0.11
CA ALA A 122 -18.26 -10.65 -0.27
C ALA A 122 -19.27 -9.99 -1.22
N PHE A 123 -19.60 -10.67 -2.33
CA PHE A 123 -20.65 -10.22 -3.24
C PHE A 123 -22.06 -10.32 -2.64
N ALA A 124 -22.31 -11.24 -1.72
CA ALA A 124 -23.58 -11.32 -0.99
C ALA A 124 -23.74 -10.14 -0.03
N GLU A 125 -22.69 -9.77 0.70
CA GLU A 125 -22.70 -8.60 1.59
C GLU A 125 -22.88 -7.29 0.83
N MET A 126 -22.20 -7.12 -0.30
CA MET A 126 -22.44 -5.96 -1.17
C MET A 126 -23.88 -5.89 -1.68
N ARG A 127 -24.46 -7.02 -2.10
CA ARG A 127 -25.86 -7.07 -2.55
C ARG A 127 -26.85 -6.82 -1.42
N HIS A 128 -26.55 -7.30 -0.22
CA HIS A 128 -27.33 -7.01 0.97
C HIS A 128 -27.27 -5.52 1.30
N TYR A 129 -26.08 -4.91 1.26
CA TYR A 129 -25.92 -3.48 1.50
C TYR A 129 -26.71 -2.63 0.48
N LEU A 130 -26.61 -2.95 -0.82
CA LEU A 130 -27.43 -2.29 -1.85
C LEU A 130 -28.93 -2.40 -1.56
N THR A 131 -29.35 -3.50 -0.95
CA THR A 131 -30.76 -3.75 -0.65
C THR A 131 -31.24 -2.92 0.53
N GLU A 132 -30.44 -2.81 1.58
CA GLU A 132 -30.82 -2.15 2.83
C GLU A 132 -30.53 -0.65 2.87
N TYR A 133 -29.41 -0.20 2.30
CA TYR A 133 -28.90 1.16 2.53
C TYR A 133 -29.06 2.09 1.32
N VAL A 134 -29.07 1.55 0.09
CA VAL A 134 -29.25 2.36 -1.13
C VAL A 134 -30.74 2.54 -1.43
N LYS A 135 -31.25 3.74 -1.13
CA LYS A 135 -32.69 4.08 -1.27
C LYS A 135 -33.09 4.51 -2.68
N ASP A 136 -32.18 5.12 -3.44
CA ASP A 136 -32.45 5.54 -4.82
C ASP A 136 -32.45 4.32 -5.75
N PRO A 137 -33.58 3.98 -6.40
CA PRO A 137 -33.68 2.84 -7.31
C PRO A 137 -32.73 2.92 -8.50
N LEU A 138 -32.52 4.12 -9.07
CA LEU A 138 -31.65 4.30 -10.23
C LEU A 138 -30.18 4.11 -9.86
N MET A 139 -29.80 4.56 -8.67
CA MET A 139 -28.47 4.35 -8.11
C MET A 139 -28.24 2.87 -7.80
N LYS A 140 -29.24 2.22 -7.19
CA LYS A 140 -29.21 0.79 -6.87
C LYS A 140 -29.02 -0.08 -8.12
N ASP A 141 -29.72 0.22 -9.21
CA ASP A 141 -29.57 -0.52 -10.47
C ASP A 141 -28.16 -0.37 -11.07
N LYS A 142 -27.62 0.86 -11.07
CA LYS A 142 -26.26 1.11 -11.59
C LYS A 142 -25.18 0.45 -10.74
N LEU A 143 -25.28 0.51 -9.41
CA LEU A 143 -24.34 -0.16 -8.52
C LEU A 143 -24.46 -1.69 -8.64
N SER A 144 -25.69 -2.22 -8.73
CA SER A 144 -25.97 -3.65 -8.93
C SER A 144 -25.34 -4.17 -10.23
N PHE A 145 -25.47 -3.41 -11.33
CA PHE A 145 -24.83 -3.74 -12.60
C PHE A 145 -23.32 -3.86 -12.48
N ARG A 146 -22.67 -2.88 -11.84
CA ARG A 146 -21.20 -2.88 -11.69
C ARG A 146 -20.71 -3.97 -10.76
N ILE A 147 -21.38 -4.20 -9.63
CA ILE A 147 -21.07 -5.30 -8.72
C ILE A 147 -21.21 -6.65 -9.42
N THR A 148 -22.24 -6.81 -10.26
CA THR A 148 -22.44 -8.03 -11.05
C THR A 148 -21.36 -8.20 -12.11
N ARG A 149 -20.95 -7.12 -12.79
CA ARG A 149 -19.87 -7.17 -13.78
C ARG A 149 -18.52 -7.50 -13.14
N LEU A 150 -18.19 -6.88 -12.00
CA LEU A 150 -17.03 -7.21 -11.19
C LEU A 150 -17.03 -8.69 -10.79
N ARG A 151 -18.15 -9.20 -10.27
CA ARG A 151 -18.30 -10.61 -9.90
C ARG A 151 -18.05 -11.54 -11.06
N GLN A 152 -18.79 -11.35 -12.15
CA GLN A 152 -18.69 -12.24 -13.30
C GLN A 152 -17.28 -12.21 -13.89
N GLY A 153 -16.76 -11.01 -14.11
CA GLY A 153 -15.43 -10.80 -14.65
C GLY A 153 -14.30 -11.40 -13.81
N MET A 154 -14.34 -11.20 -12.49
CA MET A 154 -13.32 -11.73 -11.57
C MET A 154 -13.40 -13.25 -11.40
N LEU A 155 -14.61 -13.84 -11.47
CA LEU A 155 -14.78 -15.30 -11.42
C LEU A 155 -14.34 -15.99 -12.72
N THR A 156 -14.61 -15.38 -13.87
CA THR A 156 -14.30 -15.96 -15.18
C THR A 156 -12.91 -15.60 -15.70
N GLY A 157 -12.23 -14.63 -15.08
CA GLY A 157 -10.99 -14.03 -15.60
C GLY A 157 -11.23 -13.11 -16.81
N ASP A 158 -12.49 -12.84 -17.17
CA ASP A 158 -12.89 -11.99 -18.29
C ASP A 158 -13.12 -10.55 -17.83
N ILE A 159 -12.11 -9.98 -17.17
CA ILE A 159 -12.08 -8.58 -16.76
C ILE A 159 -10.65 -8.07 -16.72
N SER A 160 -10.44 -6.92 -17.35
CA SER A 160 -9.13 -6.27 -17.32
C SER A 160 -8.92 -5.49 -16.02
N THR A 161 -7.66 -5.31 -15.63
CA THR A 161 -7.29 -4.47 -14.48
C THR A 161 -7.82 -3.03 -14.61
N VAL A 162 -7.86 -2.49 -15.84
CA VAL A 162 -8.39 -1.16 -16.13
C VAL A 162 -9.89 -1.11 -15.86
N GLU A 163 -10.63 -2.11 -16.33
CA GLU A 163 -12.08 -2.21 -16.11
C GLU A 163 -12.42 -2.38 -14.62
N VAL A 164 -11.62 -3.15 -13.88
CA VAL A 164 -11.73 -3.27 -12.42
C VAL A 164 -11.56 -1.90 -11.75
N LYS A 165 -10.49 -1.16 -12.08
CA LYS A 165 -10.25 0.20 -11.54
C LYS A 165 -11.41 1.16 -11.84
N ASP A 166 -11.95 1.13 -13.06
CA ASP A 166 -13.07 1.98 -13.47
C ASP A 166 -14.36 1.67 -12.69
N HIS A 167 -14.65 0.40 -12.43
CA HIS A 167 -15.80 0.01 -11.63
C HIS A 167 -15.64 0.42 -10.16
N ILE A 168 -14.47 0.22 -9.57
CA ILE A 168 -14.18 0.60 -8.18
C ILE A 168 -14.27 2.09 -7.98
N LYS A 169 -13.61 2.87 -8.85
CA LYS A 169 -13.62 4.33 -8.77
C LYS A 169 -15.05 4.85 -8.79
N TRP A 170 -15.85 4.36 -9.72
CA TRP A 170 -17.25 4.76 -9.83
C TRP A 170 -18.09 4.38 -8.60
N ILE A 171 -17.85 3.21 -8.01
CA ILE A 171 -18.54 2.81 -6.78
C ILE A 171 -18.09 3.70 -5.61
N SER A 172 -16.80 3.99 -5.50
CA SER A 172 -16.21 4.81 -4.44
C SER A 172 -16.73 6.25 -4.48
N ASP A 173 -16.86 6.82 -5.68
CA ASP A 173 -17.37 8.17 -5.90
C ASP A 173 -18.84 8.32 -5.47
N LEU A 174 -19.58 7.22 -5.39
CA LEU A 174 -21.02 7.22 -5.15
C LEU A 174 -21.42 6.71 -3.77
N ASP A 175 -20.73 5.70 -3.26
CA ASP A 175 -21.06 5.10 -1.98
C ASP A 175 -19.78 4.62 -1.25
N PRO A 176 -19.22 5.45 -0.35
CA PRO A 176 -18.05 5.09 0.44
C PRO A 176 -18.23 3.84 1.30
N GLY A 177 -19.47 3.58 1.78
CA GLY A 177 -19.77 2.39 2.58
C GLY A 177 -19.72 1.10 1.74
N LEU A 178 -20.03 1.19 0.45
CA LEU A 178 -19.86 0.07 -0.49
C LEU A 178 -18.38 -0.18 -0.81
N PHE A 179 -17.56 0.87 -0.87
CA PHE A 179 -16.11 0.75 -1.09
C PHE A 179 -15.41 -0.02 0.04
N GLU A 180 -15.73 0.27 1.30
CA GLU A 180 -15.18 -0.47 2.45
C GLU A 180 -15.49 -1.98 2.40
N ARG A 181 -16.58 -2.36 1.73
CA ARG A 181 -16.99 -3.77 1.53
C ARG A 181 -16.38 -4.41 0.29
N LEU A 182 -15.96 -3.60 -0.68
CA LEU A 182 -15.18 -4.04 -1.84
C LEU A 182 -13.72 -4.30 -1.48
N ALA A 183 -13.21 -3.59 -0.50
CA ALA A 183 -11.81 -3.62 -0.09
C ALA A 183 -11.20 -5.05 -0.04
N PRO A 184 -11.77 -6.02 0.71
CA PRO A 184 -11.22 -7.38 0.77
C PRO A 184 -11.21 -8.12 -0.58
N LEU A 185 -12.20 -7.84 -1.44
CA LEU A 185 -12.32 -8.43 -2.77
C LEU A 185 -11.23 -7.91 -3.72
N LEU A 186 -10.86 -6.64 -3.57
CA LEU A 186 -9.79 -6.01 -4.33
C LEU A 186 -8.44 -6.56 -3.93
N THR A 187 -8.20 -6.70 -2.62
CA THR A 187 -7.01 -7.38 -2.10
C THR A 187 -6.88 -8.76 -2.75
N TRP A 188 -7.95 -9.57 -2.76
CA TRP A 188 -7.92 -10.88 -3.41
C TRP A 188 -7.60 -10.80 -4.92
N TYR A 189 -8.25 -9.90 -5.66
CA TYR A 189 -8.08 -9.81 -7.12
C TYR A 189 -6.65 -9.42 -7.49
N TYR A 190 -6.09 -8.42 -6.82
CA TYR A 190 -4.74 -7.96 -7.09
C TYR A 190 -3.68 -8.97 -6.61
N LEU A 191 -3.88 -9.64 -5.46
CA LEU A 191 -2.99 -10.71 -5.01
C LEU A 191 -2.96 -11.93 -5.95
N ARG A 192 -4.11 -12.26 -6.56
CA ARG A 192 -4.19 -13.36 -7.55
C ARG A 192 -3.61 -12.95 -8.91
N SER A 193 -3.82 -11.71 -9.32
CA SER A 193 -3.38 -11.21 -10.63
C SER A 193 -1.88 -10.88 -10.67
N GLY A 194 -1.28 -10.53 -9.52
CA GLY A 194 0.17 -10.31 -9.37
C GLY A 194 1.01 -11.58 -9.21
N ASN A 195 0.41 -12.78 -9.30
CA ASN A 195 1.14 -14.04 -9.42
C ASN A 195 1.05 -14.55 -10.87
N PRO A 196 2.03 -14.25 -11.74
CA PRO A 196 2.05 -14.80 -13.09
C PRO A 196 2.41 -16.29 -13.15
N THR A 197 2.55 -16.98 -12.01
CA THR A 197 2.75 -18.43 -11.99
C THR A 197 1.44 -19.20 -11.80
N THR A 198 1.08 -19.88 -12.89
CA THR A 198 0.21 -21.06 -13.01
C THR A 198 -1.28 -20.82 -13.28
N VAL A 199 -1.63 -20.66 -14.56
CA VAL A 199 -2.64 -21.53 -15.20
C VAL A 199 -2.14 -21.88 -16.61
N SER A 200 -1.58 -23.09 -16.72
CA SER A 200 -1.53 -23.88 -17.96
C SER A 200 -2.67 -24.89 -17.93
#